data_AF-A0A160VE28-F1
#
_entry.id   AF-A0A160VE28-F1
#
_cell.length_a   1.000
_cell.length_b   1.000
_cell.length_c   1.000
_cell.angle_alpha   90.00
_cell.angle_beta   90.00
_cell.angle_gamma   90.00
#
_symmetry.space_group_name_H-M   'P 1'
#
loop_
_entity.id
_entity.type
_entity.pdbx_description
1 polymer ?
#
loop_
_entity_poly.entity_id
_entity_poly.type
_entity_poly.pdbx_seq_one_letter_code
_entity_poly.pdbx_strand_id
1 'polypeptide(L)'
;MSKNTSPTTEELLSFSRSETKAYIFSLQERLQKKLNNGLSMDDILDEEDPFDALEPLLPQEVYPILVLAMINNIRSNTVIEAILEGLERGIEEYRNRTSQDL
;
A
#
# COMPACT_ATOMS: atom_id res chain seq x y z
N MET A 1 8.24 12.66 18.20
CA MET A 1 6.87 13.12 17.88
C MET A 1 6.36 12.27 16.74
N SER A 2 5.60 11.21 17.03
CA SER A 2 5.13 10.29 16.00
C SER A 2 3.78 10.76 15.49
N LYS A 3 3.76 11.50 14.39
CA LYS A 3 2.54 11.67 13.62
C LYS A 3 2.24 10.33 12.97
N ASN A 4 1.22 9.65 13.47
CA ASN A 4 0.61 8.46 12.87
C ASN A 4 -0.15 8.89 11.60
N THR A 5 0.53 9.49 10.64
CA THR A 5 -0.05 9.90 9.37
C THR A 5 0.43 8.93 8.32
N SER A 6 -0.50 8.20 7.69
CA SER A 6 -0.19 7.46 6.47
C SER A 6 0.50 8.41 5.49
N PRO A 7 1.58 7.98 4.81
CA PRO A 7 2.26 8.82 3.82
C PRO A 7 1.28 9.17 2.69
N THR A 8 1.44 10.35 2.11
CA THR A 8 0.77 10.74 0.87
C THR A 8 1.36 10.02 -0.33
N THR A 9 0.64 9.99 -1.46
CA THR A 9 1.15 9.45 -2.73
C THR A 9 2.48 10.09 -3.11
N GLU A 10 2.62 11.42 -2.96
CA GLU A 10 3.85 12.15 -3.26
C GLU A 10 5.02 11.74 -2.37
N GLU A 11 4.78 11.48 -1.08
CA GLU A 11 5.82 10.96 -0.18
C GLU A 11 6.25 9.55 -0.59
N LEU A 12 5.31 8.68 -0.99
CA LEU A 12 5.60 7.32 -1.48
C LEU A 12 6.45 7.32 -2.75
N LEU A 13 6.30 8.32 -3.63
CA LEU A 13 7.16 8.46 -4.82
C LEU A 13 8.64 8.65 -4.47
N SER A 14 8.96 9.12 -3.27
CA SER A 14 10.34 9.32 -2.82
C SER A 14 10.95 8.10 -2.12
N PHE A 15 10.14 7.08 -1.81
CA PHE A 15 10.60 5.92 -1.04
C PHE A 15 11.52 5.04 -1.87
N SER A 16 12.58 4.56 -1.23
CA SER A 16 13.33 3.40 -1.70
C SER A 16 12.49 2.12 -1.60
N ARG A 17 12.88 1.07 -2.35
CA ARG A 17 12.24 -0.25 -2.25
C ARG A 17 12.16 -0.77 -0.80
N SER A 18 13.19 -0.54 0.00
CA SER A 18 13.21 -0.92 1.42
C SER A 18 12.21 -0.13 2.27
N GLU A 19 12.04 1.16 2.00
CA GLU A 19 11.06 2.00 2.69
C GLU A 19 9.63 1.63 2.28
N THR A 20 9.39 1.37 0.99
CA THR A 20 8.10 0.86 0.49
C THR A 20 7.76 -0.48 1.15
N LYS A 21 8.73 -1.40 1.25
CA LYS A 21 8.55 -2.68 1.94
C LYS A 21 8.21 -2.51 3.42
N ALA A 22 8.93 -1.63 4.12
CA ALA A 22 8.66 -1.32 5.52
C ALA A 22 7.27 -0.70 5.70
N TYR A 23 6.86 0.18 4.79
CA TYR A 23 5.54 0.77 4.79
C TYR A 23 4.43 -0.28 4.60
N ILE A 24 4.55 -1.17 3.62
CA ILE A 24 3.61 -2.28 3.41
C ILE A 24 3.45 -3.11 4.68
N PHE A 25 4.55 -3.47 5.36
CA PHE A 25 4.46 -4.22 6.62
C PHE A 25 3.80 -3.40 7.73
N SER A 26 4.13 -2.11 7.84
CA SER A 26 3.49 -1.23 8.83
C SER A 26 1.99 -1.10 8.62
N LEU A 27 1.56 -1.04 7.36
CA LEU A 27 0.14 -0.99 6.96
C LEU A 27 -0.55 -2.30 7.32
N GLN A 28 0.08 -3.43 7.00
CA GLN A 28 -0.42 -4.76 7.35
C GLN A 28 -0.55 -4.93 8.86
N GLU A 29 0.42 -4.48 9.65
CA GLU A 29 0.37 -4.55 11.12
C GLU A 29 -0.76 -3.72 11.70
N ARG A 30 -0.97 -2.51 11.17
CA ARG A 30 -2.11 -1.66 11.57
C ARG A 30 -3.44 -2.32 11.23
N LEU A 31 -3.59 -2.84 10.02
CA LEU A 31 -4.82 -3.50 9.57
C LEU A 31 -5.10 -4.75 10.40
N GLN A 32 -4.10 -5.62 10.59
CA GLN A 32 -4.23 -6.83 11.39
C GLN A 32 -4.56 -6.52 12.85
N LYS A 33 -4.04 -5.44 13.42
CA LYS A 33 -4.42 -5.01 14.78
C LYS A 33 -5.90 -4.65 14.87
N LYS A 34 -6.46 -3.99 13.85
CA LYS A 34 -7.90 -3.66 13.78
C LYS A 34 -8.75 -4.92 13.60
N LEU A 35 -8.38 -5.79 12.67
CA LEU A 35 -9.06 -7.07 12.44
C LEU A 35 -9.06 -7.96 13.70
N ASN A 36 -7.92 -8.05 14.41
CA ASN A 36 -7.81 -8.81 15.65
C ASN A 36 -8.60 -8.20 16.82
N ASN A 37 -8.96 -6.91 16.74
CA ASN A 37 -9.84 -6.26 17.70
C ASN A 37 -11.33 -6.52 17.40
N GLY A 38 -11.65 -7.31 16.38
CA GLY A 38 -13.01 -7.70 16.01
C GLY A 38 -13.67 -6.78 14.99
N LEU A 39 -12.95 -5.80 14.43
CA LEU A 39 -13.45 -5.01 13.29
C LEU A 39 -13.43 -5.86 12.03
N SER A 40 -14.49 -5.76 11.23
CA SER A 40 -14.51 -6.31 9.88
C SER A 40 -13.75 -5.40 8.91
N MET A 41 -13.46 -5.90 7.71
CA MET A 41 -12.86 -5.06 6.66
C MET A 41 -13.81 -3.90 6.28
N ASP A 42 -15.11 -4.16 6.24
CA ASP A 42 -16.13 -3.14 5.93
C ASP A 42 -16.11 -2.02 6.99
N ASP A 43 -16.08 -2.37 8.30
CA ASP A 43 -16.00 -1.38 9.38
C ASP A 43 -14.74 -0.50 9.25
N ILE A 44 -13.62 -1.08 8.81
CA ILE A 44 -12.37 -0.34 8.62
C ILE A 44 -12.51 0.61 7.43
N LEU A 45 -13.06 0.16 6.31
CA LEU A 45 -13.23 0.94 5.08
C LEU A 45 -14.27 2.06 5.23
N ASP A 46 -15.26 1.88 6.10
CA ASP A 46 -16.24 2.92 6.44
C ASP A 46 -15.60 4.08 7.23
N GLU A 47 -14.53 3.81 7.98
CA GLU A 47 -13.85 4.80 8.84
C GLU A 47 -12.59 5.40 8.20
N GLU A 48 -11.84 4.62 7.43
CA GLU A 48 -10.59 5.04 6.79
C GLU A 48 -10.41 4.37 5.42
N ASP A 49 -9.65 5.03 4.55
CA ASP A 49 -9.09 4.38 3.36
C ASP A 49 -7.61 4.05 3.61
N PRO A 50 -7.28 2.80 3.97
CA PRO A 50 -5.91 2.40 4.25
C PRO A 50 -5.02 2.34 3.00
N PHE A 51 -5.63 2.35 1.80
CA PHE A 51 -4.93 2.14 0.53
C PHE A 51 -4.86 3.39 -0.34
N ASP A 52 -5.61 4.45 -0.03
CA ASP A 52 -5.68 5.74 -0.76
C ASP A 52 -4.34 6.19 -1.37
N ALA A 53 -3.28 6.27 -0.56
CA ALA A 53 -1.98 6.72 -1.04
C ALA A 53 -1.32 5.80 -2.09
N LEU A 54 -1.63 4.50 -2.05
CA LEU A 54 -1.13 3.49 -2.96
C LEU A 54 -1.98 3.36 -4.22
N GLU A 55 -3.28 3.71 -4.20
CA GLU A 55 -4.19 3.50 -5.33
C GLU A 55 -3.69 4.12 -6.66
N PRO A 56 -3.17 5.37 -6.69
CA PRO A 56 -2.65 5.96 -7.94
C PRO A 56 -1.42 5.26 -8.51
N LEU A 57 -0.72 4.50 -7.65
CA LEU A 57 0.57 3.86 -7.92
C LEU A 57 0.45 2.35 -8.12
N LEU A 58 -0.72 1.76 -7.89
CA LEU A 58 -0.94 0.33 -7.98
C LEU A 58 -1.50 -0.05 -9.35
N PRO A 59 -0.81 -0.90 -10.12
CA PRO A 59 -1.42 -1.52 -11.29
C PRO A 59 -2.67 -2.33 -10.90
N GLN A 60 -3.66 -2.36 -11.79
CA GLN A 60 -4.96 -2.97 -11.53
C GLN A 60 -4.85 -4.45 -11.11
N GLU A 61 -3.91 -5.18 -11.69
CA GLU A 61 -3.65 -6.59 -11.38
C GLU A 61 -2.97 -6.82 -10.01
N VAL A 62 -2.30 -5.80 -9.46
CA VAL A 62 -1.56 -5.88 -8.20
C VAL A 62 -2.46 -5.54 -7.01
N TYR A 63 -3.45 -4.66 -7.20
CA TYR A 63 -4.34 -4.23 -6.13
C TYR A 63 -5.04 -5.41 -5.41
N PRO A 64 -5.67 -6.39 -6.10
CA PRO A 64 -6.27 -7.54 -5.44
C PRO A 64 -5.25 -8.39 -4.65
N ILE A 65 -4.01 -8.49 -5.14
CA ILE A 65 -2.94 -9.24 -4.47
C ILE A 65 -2.57 -8.56 -3.15
N LEU A 66 -2.43 -7.23 -3.17
CA LEU A 66 -2.17 -6.43 -1.96
C LEU A 66 -3.29 -6.65 -0.94
N VAL A 67 -4.55 -6.45 -1.33
CA VAL A 67 -5.71 -6.58 -0.43
C VAL A 67 -5.77 -7.98 0.19
N LEU A 68 -5.64 -9.04 -0.62
CA LEU A 68 -5.64 -10.41 -0.12
C LEU A 68 -4.48 -10.68 0.83
N ALA A 69 -3.29 -10.17 0.53
CA ALA A 69 -2.13 -10.33 1.39
C ALA A 69 -2.32 -9.60 2.73
N MET A 70 -2.93 -8.43 2.70
CA MET A 70 -3.19 -7.61 3.88
C MET A 70 -4.21 -8.29 4.81
N ILE A 71 -5.34 -8.75 4.27
CA ILE A 71 -6.41 -9.41 5.04
C ILE A 71 -5.93 -10.74 5.63
N ASN A 72 -5.21 -11.55 4.85
CA ASN A 72 -4.77 -12.88 5.27
C ASN A 72 -3.41 -12.89 5.99
N ASN A 73 -2.85 -11.72 6.32
CA ASN A 73 -1.52 -11.56 6.92
C ASN A 73 -0.41 -12.33 6.16
N ILE A 74 -0.50 -12.37 4.83
CA ILE A 74 0.50 -13.05 3.99
C ILE A 74 1.76 -12.18 3.93
N ARG A 75 2.88 -12.73 4.41
CA ARG A 75 4.20 -12.08 4.41
C ARG A 75 5.27 -12.88 3.65
N SER A 76 4.84 -13.81 2.79
CA SER A 76 5.77 -14.61 2.01
C SER A 76 6.58 -13.71 1.07
N ASN A 77 7.87 -14.00 0.93
CA ASN A 77 8.74 -13.20 0.05
C ASN A 77 8.16 -13.10 -1.36
N THR A 78 7.68 -14.21 -1.94
CA THR A 78 7.10 -14.21 -3.28
C THR A 78 5.96 -13.20 -3.45
N VAL A 79 5.05 -13.11 -2.48
CA VAL A 79 3.90 -12.19 -2.57
C VAL A 79 4.34 -10.75 -2.35
N ILE A 80 5.22 -10.51 -1.38
CA ILE A 80 5.72 -9.15 -1.10
C ILE A 80 6.57 -8.62 -2.26
N GLU A 81 7.41 -9.46 -2.87
CA GLU A 81 8.20 -9.04 -4.04
C GLU A 81 7.30 -8.73 -5.24
N ALA A 82 6.24 -9.52 -5.50
CA ALA A 82 5.27 -9.21 -6.57
C ALA A 82 4.55 -7.88 -6.36
N ILE A 83 4.20 -7.54 -5.11
CA ILE A 83 3.61 -6.24 -4.75
C ILE A 83 4.62 -5.11 -4.99
N LEU A 84 5.87 -5.29 -4.56
CA LEU A 84 6.93 -4.28 -4.72
C LEU A 84 7.26 -4.02 -6.20
N GLU A 85 7.41 -5.08 -7.00
CA GLU A 85 7.61 -4.97 -8.45
C GLU A 85 6.42 -4.27 -9.13
N GLY A 86 5.20 -4.59 -8.68
CA GLY A 86 3.99 -3.92 -9.10
C GLY A 86 4.00 -2.42 -8.83
N LEU A 87 4.34 -2.02 -7.60
CA LEU A 87 4.43 -0.63 -7.18
C LEU A 87 5.53 0.13 -7.91
N GLU A 88 6.70 -0.46 -8.12
CA GLU A 88 7.78 0.18 -8.87
C GLU A 88 7.35 0.50 -10.30
N ARG A 89 6.72 -0.46 -11.00
CA ARG A 89 6.16 -0.23 -12.33
C ARG A 89 5.07 0.85 -12.31
N GLY A 90 4.15 0.80 -11.34
CA GLY A 90 3.09 1.79 -11.26
C GLY A 90 3.59 3.21 -10.90
N ILE A 91 4.68 3.33 -10.14
CA ILE A 91 5.39 4.59 -9.90
C ILE A 91 6.01 5.13 -11.19
N GLU A 92 6.66 4.28 -11.98
CA GLU A 92 7.19 4.67 -13.29
C GLU A 92 6.08 5.16 -14.23
N GLU A 93 4.97 4.42 -14.31
CA GLU A 93 3.79 4.80 -15.10
C GLU A 93 3.15 6.10 -14.60
N TYR A 94 3.02 6.28 -13.29
CA TYR A 94 2.53 7.53 -12.70
C TYR A 94 3.40 8.71 -13.11
N ARG A 95 4.73 8.63 -12.89
CA ARG A 95 5.67 9.70 -13.26
C ARG A 95 5.64 10.03 -14.76
N ASN A 96 5.51 9.01 -15.62
CA ASN A 96 5.43 9.20 -17.07
C ASN A 96 4.16 9.95 -17.48
N ARG A 97 3.01 9.64 -16.86
CA ARG A 97 1.75 10.35 -17.10
C ARG A 97 1.86 11.82 -16.65
N THR A 98 2.31 12.06 -15.42
CA THR A 98 2.41 13.41 -14.87
C THR A 98 3.45 14.29 -15.57
N SER A 99 4.46 13.68 -16.20
CA SER A 99 5.47 14.41 -16.99
C SER A 99 4.99 14.78 -18.41
N GLN A 100 3.91 14.17 -18.91
CA GLN A 100 3.31 14.49 -20.21
C GLN A 100 2.22 15.58 -20.12
N ASP A 101 1.79 15.92 -18.90
CA ASP A 101 0.79 16.97 -18.62
C ASP A 101 1.42 18.35 -18.33
N LEU A 102 2.74 18.50 -18.55
CA LEU A 102 3.53 19.76 -18.48
C LEU A 102 4.07 20.16 -19.85
#